data_AF-A0A1C0UW39-F1
#
_entry.id   AF-A0A1C0UW39-F1
#
_cell.length_a   1.000
_cell.length_b   1.000
_cell.length_c   1.000
_cell.angle_alpha   90.00
_cell.angle_beta   90.00
_cell.angle_gamma   90.00
#
_symmetry.space_group_name_H-M   'P 1'
#
loop_
_entity.id
_entity.type
_entity.pdbx_description
1 polymer ?
#
loop_
_entity_poly.entity_id
_entity_poly.type
_entity_poly.pdbx_seq_one_letter_code
_entity_poly.pdbx_strand_id
1 'polypeptide(L)'
;MELNGGGGIHLDFPDYELNAYDYLEYAYPLCEEKSDSALISCVSHLKRAVDCQLDTFLYVIGLGKLFSKANLKFEKKLEAIALAGIFRSNVLVTLNRKRNTLEHKYSAPDVDDVRVYYELVWAFVEVLESHMMMLNSLGENDWSNHDEARQQTEHLYAGLKNGVLRFKVDSEILTSEVKIKPSYESSVKKFLIGINILFLLIRAERMWPSDRVVERLKSLDLTI
;
A
#
# COMPACT_ATOMS: atom_id res chain seq x y z
N MET A 1 3.48 -25.44 6.06
CA MET A 1 3.44 -24.33 7.04
C MET A 1 2.00 -23.89 7.16
N GLU A 2 1.37 -24.20 8.29
CA GLU A 2 -0.04 -23.95 8.60
C GLU A 2 -0.15 -22.73 9.52
N LEU A 3 -1.22 -21.94 9.40
CA LEU A 3 -1.46 -20.79 10.27
C LEU A 3 -1.98 -21.27 11.63
N ASN A 4 -1.25 -20.98 12.71
CA ASN A 4 -1.68 -21.31 14.06
C ASN A 4 -2.55 -20.21 14.68
N GLY A 5 -2.35 -18.97 14.26
CA GLY A 5 -3.08 -17.82 14.76
C GLY A 5 -2.79 -16.56 13.94
N GLY A 6 -3.85 -15.83 13.64
CA GLY A 6 -3.79 -14.51 13.00
C GLY A 6 -4.53 -13.49 13.87
N GLY A 7 -3.96 -12.31 14.03
CA GLY A 7 -4.52 -11.20 14.75
C GLY A 7 -4.52 -9.93 13.90
N GLY A 8 -5.60 -9.17 14.00
CA GLY A 8 -5.68 -7.84 13.45
C GLY A 8 -4.74 -6.85 14.14
N ILE A 9 -4.35 -5.79 13.44
CA ILE A 9 -3.69 -4.65 14.08
C ILE A 9 -4.70 -3.51 14.19
N HIS A 10 -4.75 -2.85 15.34
CA HIS A 10 -5.54 -1.64 15.46
C HIS A 10 -4.88 -0.54 14.62
N LEU A 11 -5.51 -0.20 13.50
CA LEU A 11 -5.04 0.88 12.65
C LEU A 11 -5.35 2.23 13.31
N ASP A 12 -4.36 3.11 13.32
CA ASP A 12 -4.56 4.52 13.65
C ASP A 12 -4.75 5.28 12.33
N PHE A 13 -5.82 6.06 12.24
CA PHE A 13 -6.16 6.83 11.04
C PHE A 13 -5.89 8.32 11.29
N PRO A 14 -5.50 9.09 10.26
CA PRO A 14 -5.35 10.52 10.41
C PRO A 14 -6.70 11.21 10.67
N ASP A 15 -6.68 12.25 11.49
CA ASP A 15 -7.85 13.08 11.79
C ASP A 15 -8.05 14.13 10.69
N TYR A 16 -8.59 13.68 9.55
CA TYR A 16 -8.96 14.56 8.44
C TYR A 16 -10.46 14.83 8.46
N GLU A 17 -10.84 16.08 8.19
CA GLU A 17 -12.25 16.46 8.05
C GLU A 17 -12.91 15.78 6.83
N LEU A 18 -12.15 15.64 5.74
CA LEU A 18 -12.58 14.97 4.52
C LEU A 18 -11.65 13.80 4.19
N ASN A 19 -12.25 12.71 3.73
CA ASN A 19 -11.56 11.50 3.28
C ASN A 19 -11.51 11.42 1.74
N ALA A 20 -10.86 10.38 1.21
CA ALA A 20 -10.71 10.19 -0.22
C ALA A 20 -12.05 9.96 -0.96
N TYR A 21 -13.00 9.28 -0.33
CA TYR A 21 -14.34 9.05 -0.88
C TYR A 21 -15.16 10.33 -0.98
N ASP A 22 -15.07 11.24 0.01
CA ASP A 22 -15.74 12.54 -0.08
C ASP A 22 -15.32 13.30 -1.35
N TYR A 23 -14.03 13.28 -1.67
CA TYR A 23 -13.52 13.88 -2.91
C TYR A 23 -13.96 13.14 -4.17
N LEU A 24 -14.11 11.81 -4.13
CA LEU A 24 -14.66 11.04 -5.25
C LEU A 24 -16.13 11.39 -5.50
N GLU A 25 -16.93 11.48 -4.45
CA GLU A 25 -18.34 11.87 -4.52
C GLU A 25 -18.52 13.29 -5.08
N TYR A 26 -17.65 14.22 -4.70
CA TYR A 26 -17.64 15.56 -5.30
C TYR A 26 -17.23 15.55 -6.78
N ALA A 27 -16.32 14.65 -7.18
CA ALA A 27 -15.86 14.56 -8.55
C ALA A 27 -16.93 13.98 -9.49
N TYR A 28 -17.65 12.95 -9.05
CA TYR A 28 -18.56 12.17 -9.90
C TYR A 28 -19.52 13.01 -10.77
N PRO A 29 -20.36 13.91 -10.21
CA PRO A 29 -21.28 14.71 -11.03
C PRO A 29 -20.56 15.65 -12.00
N LEU A 30 -19.37 16.14 -11.61
CA LEU A 30 -18.57 17.08 -12.41
C LEU A 30 -17.93 16.41 -13.62
N CYS A 31 -17.65 15.11 -13.56
CA CYS A 31 -17.04 14.37 -14.66
C CYS A 31 -18.05 14.05 -15.79
N GLU A 32 -19.36 14.12 -15.50
CA GLU A 32 -20.44 13.97 -16.49
C GLU A 32 -20.83 15.32 -17.14
N GLU A 33 -20.45 16.44 -16.51
CA GLU A 33 -20.66 17.77 -17.06
C GLU A 33 -19.65 18.09 -18.15
N LYS A 34 -20.13 18.55 -19.32
CA LYS A 34 -19.30 18.89 -20.47
C LYS A 34 -18.70 20.31 -20.43
N SER A 35 -18.79 20.99 -19.29
CA SER A 35 -18.23 22.33 -19.15
C SER A 35 -16.77 22.26 -18.72
N ASP A 36 -15.91 23.10 -19.32
CA ASP A 36 -14.49 23.16 -18.96
C ASP A 36 -14.29 23.39 -17.46
N SER A 37 -15.11 24.25 -16.84
CA SER A 37 -15.07 24.52 -15.40
C SER A 37 -15.38 23.29 -14.55
N ALA A 38 -16.34 22.47 -14.97
CA ALA A 38 -16.68 21.24 -14.25
C ALA A 38 -15.57 20.20 -14.42
N LEU A 39 -15.04 20.00 -15.63
CA LEU A 39 -13.96 19.05 -15.88
C LEU A 39 -12.67 19.41 -15.13
N ILE A 40 -12.30 20.70 -15.09
CA ILE A 40 -11.16 21.19 -14.29
C ILE A 40 -11.39 20.91 -12.80
N SER A 41 -12.62 21.11 -12.31
CA SER A 41 -12.98 20.86 -10.92
C SER A 41 -12.98 19.36 -10.60
N CYS A 42 -13.54 18.50 -11.45
CA CYS A 42 -13.48 17.04 -11.34
C CYS A 42 -12.03 16.59 -11.20
N VAL A 43 -11.13 17.02 -12.10
CA VAL A 43 -9.70 16.67 -12.05
C VAL A 43 -9.03 17.12 -10.75
N SER A 44 -9.41 18.28 -10.21
CA SER A 44 -8.91 18.80 -8.94
C SER A 44 -9.37 17.94 -7.75
N HIS A 45 -10.63 17.51 -7.74
CA HIS A 45 -11.17 16.61 -6.73
C HIS A 45 -10.53 15.21 -6.80
N LEU A 46 -10.39 14.65 -7.99
CA LEU A 46 -9.68 13.37 -8.20
C LEU A 46 -8.25 13.41 -7.67
N LYS A 47 -7.52 14.50 -7.89
CA LYS A 47 -6.18 14.67 -7.32
C LYS A 47 -6.21 14.61 -5.80
N ARG A 48 -7.14 15.32 -5.16
CA ARG A 48 -7.28 15.34 -3.70
C ARG A 48 -7.65 13.97 -3.15
N ALA A 49 -8.47 13.20 -3.84
CA ALA A 49 -8.77 11.82 -3.47
C ALA A 49 -7.50 10.95 -3.43
N VAL A 50 -6.67 11.00 -4.49
CA VAL A 50 -5.41 10.25 -4.53
C VAL A 50 -4.43 10.70 -3.44
N ASP A 51 -4.23 12.02 -3.29
CA ASP A 51 -3.31 12.57 -2.29
C ASP A 51 -3.76 12.20 -0.86
N CYS A 52 -5.05 12.35 -0.56
CA CYS A 52 -5.65 11.98 0.71
C CYS A 52 -5.45 10.49 1.00
N GLN A 53 -5.77 9.61 0.05
CA GLN A 53 -5.63 8.17 0.26
C GLN A 53 -4.18 7.74 0.44
N LEU A 54 -3.25 8.34 -0.32
CA LEU A 54 -1.82 8.10 -0.14
C LEU A 54 -1.37 8.47 1.27
N ASP A 55 -1.77 9.64 1.75
CA ASP A 55 -1.39 10.12 3.08
C ASP A 55 -2.02 9.29 4.18
N THR A 56 -3.29 8.91 4.04
CA THR A 56 -3.97 7.98 4.94
C THR A 56 -3.25 6.65 5.01
N PHE A 57 -2.96 6.01 3.87
CA PHE A 57 -2.27 4.72 3.86
C PHE A 57 -0.88 4.81 4.50
N LEU A 58 -0.09 5.81 4.13
CA LEU A 58 1.25 6.01 4.68
C LEU A 58 1.20 6.30 6.19
N TYR A 59 0.20 7.03 6.66
CA TYR A 59 -0.04 7.25 8.08
C TYR A 59 -0.30 5.93 8.81
N VAL A 60 -1.25 5.15 8.30
CA VAL A 60 -1.69 3.87 8.87
C VAL A 60 -0.54 2.88 9.04
N ILE A 61 0.38 2.78 8.06
CA ILE A 61 1.54 1.89 8.15
C ILE A 61 2.70 2.45 9.01
N GLY A 62 2.52 3.63 9.62
CA GLY A 62 3.51 4.26 10.51
C GLY A 62 4.53 5.17 9.83
N LEU A 63 4.33 5.52 8.55
CA LEU A 63 5.19 6.43 7.79
C LEU A 63 4.71 7.88 7.76
N GLY A 64 3.48 8.17 8.20
CA GLY A 64 2.87 9.51 8.10
C GLY A 64 3.76 10.65 8.63
N LYS A 65 4.36 10.48 9.82
CA LYS A 65 5.25 11.49 10.42
C LYS A 65 6.56 11.69 9.65
N LEU A 66 7.09 10.65 9.01
CA LEU A 66 8.31 10.76 8.21
C LEU A 66 8.03 11.47 6.89
N PHE A 67 6.91 11.14 6.26
CA PHE A 67 6.55 11.67 4.95
C PHE A 67 6.04 13.10 5.02
N SER A 68 5.31 13.46 6.07
CA SER A 68 4.86 14.85 6.30
C SER A 68 6.03 15.80 6.54
N LYS A 69 7.01 15.40 7.37
CA LYS A 69 8.22 16.20 7.64
C LYS A 69 9.10 16.42 6.41
N ALA A 70 9.16 15.43 5.52
CA ALA A 70 10.00 15.49 4.33
C ALA A 70 9.36 16.22 3.15
N ASN A 71 8.09 16.65 3.26
CA ASN A 71 7.31 17.25 2.17
C ASN A 71 7.46 16.48 0.85
N LEU A 72 7.33 15.15 0.93
CA LEU A 72 7.65 14.27 -0.20
C LEU A 72 6.72 14.53 -1.37
N LYS A 73 7.33 14.64 -2.56
CA LYS A 73 6.59 14.78 -3.82
C LYS A 73 5.69 13.57 -4.04
N PHE A 74 4.58 13.80 -4.73
CA PHE A 74 3.59 12.80 -5.11
C PHE A 74 4.20 11.53 -5.71
N GLU A 75 5.18 11.69 -6.60
CA GLU A 75 5.86 10.57 -7.27
C GLU A 75 6.57 9.65 -6.26
N LYS A 76 7.14 10.21 -5.19
CA LYS A 76 7.79 9.43 -4.14
C LYS A 76 6.81 8.67 -3.27
N LYS A 77 5.61 9.22 -3.04
CA LYS A 77 4.52 8.50 -2.37
C LYS A 77 4.05 7.32 -3.23
N LEU A 78 3.88 7.51 -4.54
CA LEU A 78 3.54 6.42 -5.46
C LEU A 78 4.64 5.35 -5.56
N GLU A 79 5.92 5.75 -5.60
CA GLU A 79 7.05 4.82 -5.54
C GLU A 79 7.00 3.97 -4.25
N ALA A 80 6.61 4.57 -3.12
CA ALA A 80 6.46 3.84 -1.87
C ALA A 80 5.35 2.78 -1.93
N ILE A 81 4.18 3.11 -2.47
CA ILE A 81 3.08 2.15 -2.71
C ILE A 81 3.52 1.02 -3.64
N ALA A 82 4.30 1.33 -4.68
CA ALA A 82 4.83 0.35 -5.62
C ALA A 82 5.85 -0.60 -4.97
N LEU A 83 6.70 -0.08 -4.07
CA LEU A 83 7.65 -0.87 -3.27
C LEU A 83 6.93 -1.78 -2.27
N ALA A 84 5.83 -1.29 -1.67
CA ALA A 84 4.93 -2.07 -0.82
C ALA A 84 4.14 -3.14 -1.59
N GLY A 85 4.26 -3.20 -2.92
CA GLY A 85 3.67 -4.26 -3.74
C GLY A 85 2.16 -4.15 -3.97
N ILE A 86 1.58 -2.98 -3.71
CA ILE A 86 0.13 -2.76 -3.69
C ILE A 86 -0.39 -2.35 -5.07
N PHE A 87 0.18 -1.29 -5.63
CA PHE A 87 -0.26 -0.73 -6.89
C PHE A 87 0.95 -0.25 -7.69
N ARG A 88 1.11 -0.78 -8.90
CA ARG A 88 2.15 -0.36 -9.84
C ARG A 88 1.47 0.17 -11.08
N SER A 89 1.14 1.45 -11.06
CA SER A 89 0.52 2.10 -12.20
C SER A 89 1.34 3.31 -12.63
N ASN A 90 2.09 3.10 -13.71
CA ASN A 90 2.60 4.17 -14.56
C ASN A 90 1.45 5.03 -15.14
N VAL A 91 0.20 4.54 -15.12
CA VAL A 91 -0.98 5.26 -15.59
C VAL A 91 -1.29 6.45 -14.67
N LEU A 92 -1.21 6.30 -13.34
CA LEU A 92 -1.38 7.45 -12.42
C LEU A 92 -0.30 8.52 -12.60
N VAL A 93 0.95 8.11 -12.84
CA VAL A 93 2.05 9.05 -13.16
C VAL A 93 1.81 9.74 -14.51
N THR A 94 1.31 9.00 -15.49
CA THR A 94 1.01 9.55 -16.82
C THR A 94 -0.18 10.50 -16.78
N LEU A 95 -1.20 10.21 -15.97
CA LEU A 95 -2.36 11.07 -15.75
C LEU A 95 -1.99 12.32 -14.96
N ASN A 96 -1.11 12.22 -13.95
CA ASN A 96 -0.53 13.39 -13.27
C ASN A 96 0.24 14.29 -14.26
N ARG A 97 0.93 13.70 -15.24
CA ARG A 97 1.61 14.44 -16.32
C ARG A 97 0.62 15.05 -17.32
N LYS A 98 -0.44 14.33 -17.71
CA LYS A 98 -1.53 14.88 -18.53
C LYS A 98 -2.17 16.06 -17.81
N ARG A 99 -2.48 15.96 -16.52
CA ARG A 99 -2.96 17.09 -15.70
C ARG A 99 -2.00 18.28 -15.72
N ASN A 100 -0.71 18.06 -15.42
CA ASN A 100 0.30 19.12 -15.49
C ASN A 100 0.32 19.77 -16.88
N THR A 101 0.11 18.99 -17.93
CA THR A 101 0.02 19.51 -19.30
C THR A 101 -1.23 20.37 -19.49
N LEU A 102 -2.38 19.97 -18.94
CA LEU A 102 -3.63 20.77 -18.97
C LEU A 102 -3.46 22.09 -18.20
N GLU A 103 -2.84 22.05 -17.01
CA GLU A 103 -2.59 23.20 -16.13
C GLU A 103 -1.55 24.17 -16.72
N HIS A 104 -0.53 23.67 -17.43
CA HIS A 104 0.55 24.49 -17.98
C HIS A 104 0.34 24.91 -19.44
N LYS A 105 -0.47 24.18 -20.22
CA LYS A 105 -0.84 24.53 -21.60
C LYS A 105 -2.19 25.22 -21.71
N TYR A 106 -2.91 25.43 -20.60
CA TYR A 106 -4.21 26.11 -20.55
C TYR A 106 -5.25 25.50 -21.50
N SER A 107 -5.26 24.18 -21.63
CA SER A 107 -6.20 23.44 -22.48
C SER A 107 -7.25 22.72 -21.63
N ALA A 108 -8.50 22.70 -22.10
CA ALA A 108 -9.57 21.95 -21.44
C ALA A 108 -9.28 20.44 -21.44
N PRO A 109 -9.63 19.71 -20.36
CA PRO A 109 -9.57 18.26 -20.34
C PRO A 109 -10.57 17.66 -21.34
N ASP A 110 -10.24 16.53 -21.96
CA ASP A 110 -11.21 15.75 -22.72
C ASP A 110 -12.11 14.93 -21.77
N VAL A 111 -13.42 14.91 -22.02
CA VAL A 111 -14.42 14.30 -21.14
C VAL A 111 -14.16 12.80 -20.97
N ASP A 112 -13.83 12.11 -22.06
CA ASP A 112 -13.56 10.67 -22.02
C ASP A 112 -12.28 10.35 -21.23
N ASP A 113 -11.24 11.17 -21.38
CA ASP A 113 -10.01 11.08 -20.58
C ASP A 113 -10.28 11.30 -19.07
N VAL A 114 -11.16 12.24 -18.72
CA VAL A 114 -11.53 12.53 -17.32
C VAL A 114 -12.32 11.39 -16.69
N ARG A 115 -13.25 10.80 -17.42
CA ARG A 115 -14.03 9.65 -16.92
C ARG A 115 -13.15 8.43 -16.67
N VAL A 116 -12.24 8.11 -17.60
CA VAL A 116 -11.25 7.04 -17.39
C VAL A 116 -10.36 7.34 -16.18
N TYR A 117 -10.02 8.62 -15.97
CA TYR A 117 -9.26 9.01 -14.79
C TYR A 117 -10.04 8.78 -13.50
N TYR A 118 -11.32 9.14 -13.47
CA TYR A 118 -12.21 8.89 -12.32
C TYR A 118 -12.20 7.41 -11.92
N GLU A 119 -12.47 6.51 -12.87
CA GLU A 119 -12.51 5.06 -12.62
C GLU A 119 -11.17 4.53 -12.07
N LEU A 120 -10.06 5.03 -12.61
CA LEU A 120 -8.74 4.62 -12.13
C LEU A 120 -8.46 5.12 -10.70
N VAL A 121 -8.86 6.34 -10.38
CA VAL A 121 -8.69 6.90 -9.03
C VAL A 121 -9.57 6.17 -8.04
N TRP A 122 -10.81 5.86 -8.40
CA TRP A 122 -11.72 5.06 -7.59
C TRP A 122 -11.08 3.69 -7.27
N ALA A 123 -10.67 2.95 -8.30
CA ALA A 123 -10.02 1.65 -8.12
C ALA A 123 -8.73 1.75 -7.27
N PHE A 124 -7.95 2.83 -7.43
CA PHE A 124 -6.77 3.06 -6.60
C PHE A 124 -7.13 3.25 -5.12
N VAL A 125 -8.19 4.02 -4.83
CA VAL A 125 -8.68 4.24 -3.46
C VAL A 125 -9.11 2.93 -2.82
N GLU A 126 -9.94 2.16 -3.53
CA GLU A 126 -10.43 0.85 -3.07
C GLU A 126 -9.30 -0.16 -2.85
N VAL A 127 -8.30 -0.20 -3.73
CA VAL A 127 -7.15 -1.10 -3.57
C VAL A 127 -6.36 -0.78 -2.30
N LEU A 128 -6.11 0.51 -2.02
CA LEU A 128 -5.41 0.90 -0.79
C LEU A 128 -6.25 0.60 0.45
N GLU A 129 -7.56 0.83 0.40
CA GLU A 129 -8.46 0.49 1.50
C GLU A 129 -8.50 -1.01 1.76
N SER A 130 -8.57 -1.83 0.72
CA SER A 130 -8.52 -3.28 0.83
C SER A 130 -7.24 -3.76 1.54
N HIS A 131 -6.10 -3.15 1.25
CA HIS A 131 -4.84 -3.46 1.94
C HIS A 131 -4.84 -2.98 3.40
N MET A 132 -5.47 -1.84 3.71
CA MET A 132 -5.66 -1.42 5.11
C MET A 132 -6.57 -2.40 5.85
N MET A 133 -7.70 -2.80 5.26
CA MET A 133 -8.59 -3.80 5.84
C MET A 133 -7.86 -5.14 6.08
N MET A 134 -7.00 -5.55 5.15
CA MET A 134 -6.15 -6.74 5.29
C MET A 134 -5.21 -6.63 6.51
N LEU A 135 -4.57 -5.48 6.71
CA LEU A 135 -3.76 -5.25 7.93
C LEU A 135 -4.64 -5.24 9.18
N ASN A 136 -5.80 -4.59 9.14
CA ASN A 136 -6.70 -4.53 10.28
C ASN A 136 -7.17 -5.92 10.74
N SER A 137 -7.29 -6.88 9.82
CA SER A 137 -7.73 -8.25 10.15
C SER A 137 -6.58 -9.24 10.36
N LEU A 138 -5.46 -9.06 9.65
CA LEU A 138 -4.38 -10.06 9.52
C LEU A 138 -3.00 -9.41 9.63
N GLY A 139 -2.89 -8.31 10.36
CA GLY A 139 -1.64 -7.55 10.47
C GLY A 139 -0.56 -8.22 11.31
N GLU A 140 -0.91 -9.24 12.09
CA GLU A 140 0.02 -10.13 12.82
C GLU A 140 -0.36 -11.59 12.57
N ASN A 141 0.59 -12.44 12.18
CA ASN A 141 0.33 -13.85 11.91
C ASN A 141 1.47 -14.72 12.42
N ASP A 142 1.12 -15.92 12.88
CA ASP A 142 2.03 -16.99 13.29
C ASP A 142 1.71 -18.27 12.51
N TRP A 143 2.72 -18.80 11.83
CA TRP A 143 2.67 -20.06 11.13
C TRP A 143 3.62 -21.06 11.77
N SER A 144 3.26 -22.35 11.75
CA SER A 144 4.20 -23.42 12.04
C SER A 144 4.21 -24.50 10.99
N ASN A 145 5.29 -25.26 10.95
CA ASN A 145 5.37 -26.49 10.18
C ASN A 145 5.89 -27.58 11.10
N HIS A 146 5.14 -28.67 11.24
CA HIS A 146 5.57 -29.82 12.01
C HIS A 146 6.05 -30.92 11.07
N ASP A 147 7.32 -31.30 11.16
CA ASP A 147 7.87 -32.47 10.48
C ASP A 147 7.80 -33.68 11.43
N GLU A 148 6.78 -34.52 11.23
CA GLU A 148 6.56 -35.71 12.05
C GLU A 148 7.72 -36.72 11.98
N ALA A 149 8.39 -36.81 10.82
CA ALA A 149 9.49 -37.76 10.62
C ALA A 149 10.74 -37.35 11.40
N ARG A 150 10.93 -36.05 11.61
CA ARG A 150 12.07 -35.49 12.35
C ARG A 150 11.74 -35.04 13.77
N GLN A 151 10.45 -35.02 14.14
CA GLN A 151 9.93 -34.43 15.38
C GLN A 151 10.35 -32.96 15.55
N GLN A 152 10.43 -32.22 14.44
CA GLN A 152 10.86 -30.82 14.43
C GLN A 152 9.69 -29.90 14.15
N THR A 153 9.64 -28.76 14.83
CA THR A 153 8.68 -27.69 14.53
C THR A 153 9.42 -26.42 14.12
N GLU A 154 9.04 -25.86 12.98
CA GLU A 154 9.49 -24.55 12.53
C GLU A 154 8.37 -23.54 12.74
N HIS A 155 8.69 -22.36 13.26
CA HIS A 155 7.76 -21.26 13.46
C HIS A 155 8.18 -20.04 12.64
N LEU A 156 7.20 -19.40 12.01
CA LEU A 156 7.34 -18.11 11.35
C LEU A 156 6.31 -17.15 11.94
N TYR A 157 6.78 -16.01 12.41
CA TYR A 157 5.93 -14.87 12.75
C TYR A 157 6.20 -13.73 11.78
N ALA A 158 5.15 -13.08 11.30
CA ALA A 158 5.22 -11.82 10.59
C ALA A 158 4.12 -10.87 11.05
N GLY A 159 4.47 -9.62 11.33
CA GLY A 159 3.47 -8.62 11.65
C GLY A 159 3.96 -7.19 11.70
N LEU A 160 3.01 -6.26 11.58
CA LEU A 160 3.23 -4.82 11.68
C LEU A 160 2.59 -4.30 12.97
N LYS A 161 3.38 -3.74 13.89
CA LYS A 161 2.85 -3.20 15.14
C LYS A 161 3.48 -1.85 15.47
N ASN A 162 2.64 -0.84 15.69
CA ASN A 162 3.07 0.52 16.04
C ASN A 162 4.14 1.09 15.07
N GLY A 163 3.96 0.85 13.76
CA GLY A 163 4.91 1.26 12.72
C GLY A 163 6.25 0.51 12.73
N VAL A 164 6.33 -0.63 13.44
CA VAL A 164 7.48 -1.53 13.43
C VAL A 164 7.08 -2.84 12.79
N LEU A 165 7.78 -3.20 11.73
CA LEU A 165 7.60 -4.47 11.07
C LEU A 165 8.51 -5.52 11.71
N ARG A 166 7.98 -6.70 12.00
CA ARG A 166 8.69 -7.77 12.69
C ARG A 166 8.52 -9.07 11.92
N PHE A 167 9.64 -9.73 11.65
CA PHE A 167 9.71 -11.10 11.17
C PHE A 167 10.53 -11.91 12.16
N LYS A 168 10.03 -13.06 12.59
CA LYS A 168 10.78 -14.01 13.43
C LYS A 168 10.66 -15.39 12.82
N VAL A 169 11.79 -16.06 12.67
CA VAL A 169 11.87 -17.49 12.36
C VAL A 169 12.46 -18.18 13.57
N ASP A 170 11.84 -19.27 13.98
CA ASP A 170 12.32 -20.11 15.08
C ASP A 170 12.31 -21.57 14.63
N SER A 171 13.48 -22.20 14.58
CA SER A 171 13.65 -23.62 14.30
C SER A 171 14.83 -24.16 15.08
N GLU A 172 15.00 -25.48 15.10
CA GLU A 172 16.14 -26.12 15.75
C GLU A 172 17.51 -25.73 15.17
N ILE A 173 17.53 -25.30 13.89
CA ILE A 173 18.75 -24.97 13.15
C ILE A 173 18.98 -23.45 13.16
N LEU A 174 17.92 -22.65 13.17
CA LEU A 174 17.99 -21.20 13.03
C LEU A 174 16.87 -20.50 13.81
N THR A 175 17.26 -19.76 14.83
CA THR A 175 16.43 -18.70 15.41
C THR A 175 16.93 -17.35 14.92
N SER A 176 16.09 -16.59 14.22
CA SER A 176 16.42 -15.27 13.70
C SER A 176 15.24 -14.32 13.82
N GLU A 177 15.51 -13.07 14.16
CA GLU A 177 14.50 -12.02 14.29
C GLU A 177 14.97 -10.75 13.60
N VAL A 178 14.11 -10.21 12.74
CA VAL A 178 14.32 -8.94 12.04
C VAL A 178 13.22 -7.98 12.47
N LYS A 179 13.61 -6.82 13.01
CA LYS A 179 12.72 -5.70 13.33
C LYS A 179 13.11 -4.50 12.49
N ILE A 180 12.17 -3.96 11.75
CA ILE A 180 12.38 -2.81 10.86
C ILE A 180 11.51 -1.67 11.35
N LYS A 181 12.17 -0.63 11.86
CA LYS A 181 11.54 0.66 12.16
C LYS A 181 12.06 1.71 11.17
N PRO A 182 11.19 2.33 10.38
CA PRO A 182 11.62 3.33 9.40
C PRO A 182 12.10 4.59 10.13
N SER A 183 13.24 5.14 9.71
CA SER A 183 13.83 6.36 10.29
C SER A 183 14.61 7.20 9.28
N TYR A 184 15.25 6.56 8.30
CA TYR A 184 15.97 7.17 7.17
C TYR A 184 15.72 6.40 5.87
N GLU A 185 16.08 6.96 4.71
CA GLU A 185 15.67 6.48 3.38
C GLU A 185 15.88 4.97 3.15
N SER A 186 17.06 4.43 3.42
CA SER A 186 17.32 3.00 3.20
C SER A 186 16.51 2.10 4.15
N SER A 187 16.28 2.53 5.40
CA SER A 187 15.38 1.81 6.32
C SER A 187 13.91 1.89 5.87
N VAL A 188 13.47 2.99 5.25
CA VAL A 188 12.13 3.14 4.66
C VAL A 188 11.96 2.17 3.49
N LYS A 189 12.95 2.08 2.61
CA LYS A 189 12.92 1.12 1.50
C LYS A 189 12.85 -0.33 2.00
N LYS A 190 13.69 -0.71 2.97
CA LYS A 190 13.64 -2.04 3.60
C LYS A 190 12.29 -2.31 4.26
N PHE A 191 11.72 -1.30 4.94
CA PHE A 191 10.41 -1.38 5.56
C PHE A 191 9.30 -1.63 4.53
N LEU A 192 9.25 -0.87 3.43
CA LEU A 192 8.25 -1.03 2.38
C LEU A 192 8.36 -2.39 1.68
N ILE A 193 9.57 -2.88 1.41
CA ILE A 193 9.79 -4.23 0.89
C ILE A 193 9.27 -5.27 1.90
N GLY A 194 9.51 -5.07 3.18
CA GLY A 194 8.95 -5.91 4.23
C GLY A 194 7.42 -5.88 4.25
N ILE A 195 6.78 -4.72 4.07
CA ILE A 195 5.31 -4.62 3.96
C ILE A 195 4.79 -5.46 2.79
N ASN A 196 5.46 -5.41 1.63
CA ASN A 196 5.13 -6.27 0.50
C ASN A 196 5.23 -7.77 0.87
N ILE A 197 6.30 -8.17 1.55
CA ILE A 197 6.47 -9.54 2.03
C ILE A 197 5.32 -9.94 2.97
N LEU A 198 4.94 -9.09 3.91
CA LEU A 198 3.80 -9.33 4.80
C LEU A 198 2.51 -9.55 4.01
N PHE A 199 2.19 -8.68 3.06
CA PHE A 199 1.00 -8.85 2.20
C PHE A 199 1.06 -10.10 1.32
N LEU A 200 2.25 -10.52 0.87
CA LEU A 200 2.41 -11.77 0.15
C LEU A 200 2.15 -12.98 1.05
N LEU A 201 2.64 -12.96 2.29
CA LEU A 201 2.39 -14.03 3.27
C LEU A 201 0.90 -14.13 3.65
N ILE A 202 0.25 -12.99 3.89
CA ILE A 202 -1.20 -12.95 4.17
C ILE A 202 -2.00 -13.54 2.99
N ARG A 203 -1.64 -13.17 1.75
CA ARG A 203 -2.30 -13.70 0.55
C ARG A 203 -1.96 -15.16 0.26
N ALA A 204 -0.74 -15.60 0.57
CA ALA A 204 -0.31 -16.98 0.39
C ALA A 204 -1.30 -17.94 1.06
N GLU A 205 -1.55 -17.73 2.34
CA GLU A 205 -2.41 -18.60 3.14
C GLU A 205 -3.83 -18.69 2.59
N ARG A 206 -4.36 -17.59 2.02
CA ARG A 206 -5.74 -17.54 1.51
C ARG A 206 -5.89 -17.83 0.02
N MET A 207 -4.83 -17.67 -0.79
CA MET A 207 -4.96 -17.59 -2.25
C MET A 207 -3.91 -18.38 -3.03
N TRP A 208 -2.68 -18.57 -2.53
CA TRP A 208 -1.58 -19.16 -3.32
C TRP A 208 -0.93 -20.37 -2.65
N PRO A 209 -0.51 -21.40 -3.43
CA PRO A 209 0.34 -22.45 -2.91
C PRO A 209 1.65 -21.88 -2.32
N SER A 210 2.09 -22.42 -1.18
CA SER A 210 3.30 -22.00 -0.45
C SER A 210 4.55 -21.88 -1.32
N ASP A 211 4.70 -22.76 -2.30
CA ASP A 211 5.87 -22.83 -3.18
C ASP A 211 6.03 -21.57 -4.03
N ARG A 212 4.92 -21.00 -4.51
CA ARG A 212 4.90 -19.78 -5.32
C ARG A 212 5.38 -18.56 -4.52
N VAL A 213 5.16 -18.58 -3.21
CA VAL A 213 5.51 -17.48 -2.31
C VAL A 213 7.01 -17.54 -2.01
N VAL A 214 7.55 -18.73 -1.77
CA VAL A 214 8.99 -18.95 -1.60
C VAL A 214 9.78 -18.51 -2.83
N GLU A 215 9.32 -18.83 -4.05
CA GLU A 215 9.96 -18.34 -5.29
C GLU A 215 9.97 -16.80 -5.38
N ARG A 216 8.87 -16.15 -5.01
CA ARG A 216 8.77 -14.68 -4.97
C ARG A 216 9.72 -14.08 -3.93
N LEU A 217 9.82 -14.67 -2.75
CA LEU A 217 10.75 -14.22 -1.71
C LEU A 217 12.21 -14.33 -2.15
N LYS A 218 12.58 -15.43 -2.84
CA LYS A 218 13.92 -15.60 -3.42
C LYS A 218 14.22 -14.58 -4.52
N SER A 219 13.22 -14.18 -5.31
CA SER A 219 13.38 -13.17 -6.37
C SER A 219 13.55 -11.73 -5.88
N LEU A 220 13.35 -11.46 -4.59
CA LEU A 220 13.42 -10.11 -4.01
C LEU A 220 14.84 -9.63 -3.68
N ASP A 221 15.88 -10.41 -4.01
CA ASP A 221 17.32 -10.10 -3.85
C ASP A 221 17.60 -9.20 -2.63
N LEU A 222 17.36 -9.76 -1.44
CA LEU A 222 17.66 -9.14 -0.16
C LEU A 222 19.16 -9.26 0.13
N THR A 223 20.01 -8.73 -0.74
CA THR A 223 21.43 -8.57 -0.41
C THR A 223 21.52 -7.47 0.67
N ILE A 224 21.84 -7.90 1.90
CA ILE A 224 21.95 -7.07 3.11
C ILE A 224 23.09 -6.07 2.99
#